data_AF-A0A1N7EN55-F1
#
_entry.id   AF-A0A1N7EN55-F1
#
_cell.length_a   1.000
_cell.length_b   1.000
_cell.length_c   1.000
_cell.angle_alpha   90.00
_cell.angle_beta   90.00
_cell.angle_gamma   90.00
#
_symmetry.space_group_name_H-M   'P 1'
#
loop_
_entity.id
_entity.type
_entity.pdbx_description
1 polymer ?
#
loop_
_entity_poly.entity_id
_entity_poly.type
_entity_poly.pdbx_seq_one_letter_code
_entity_poly.pdbx_strand_id
1 'polypeptide(L)'
;MVPDTPSKRSHGSVTYYDRDSATRLSMILAHALAEVMDVDATEGEEVLYASVDPTSLDNLFKNQFDGTARDQGHITLTVDEYLMIVSSGGRIEITPQNNSEE
;
A
#
# COMPACT_ATOMS: atom_id res chain seq x y z
N MET A 1 -36.25 -4.47 0.12
CA MET A 1 -35.17 -4.06 -0.79
C MET A 1 -34.05 -3.53 0.08
N VAL A 2 -33.17 -4.42 0.53
CA VAL A 2 -31.91 -4.05 1.18
C VAL A 2 -30.90 -3.83 0.06
N PRO A 3 -30.09 -2.76 0.05
CA PRO A 3 -29.01 -2.68 -0.92
C PRO A 3 -28.06 -3.84 -0.63
N ASP A 4 -27.80 -4.63 -1.66
CA ASP A 4 -26.74 -5.63 -1.72
C ASP A 4 -25.47 -4.96 -1.19
N THR A 5 -25.05 -5.32 0.02
CA THR A 5 -23.70 -5.00 0.48
C THR A 5 -22.81 -5.76 -0.49
N PRO A 6 -22.01 -5.10 -1.35
CA PRO A 6 -21.20 -5.83 -2.30
C PRO A 6 -20.33 -6.75 -1.45
N SER A 7 -20.51 -8.06 -1.62
CA SER A 7 -19.62 -9.04 -1.03
C SER A 7 -18.24 -8.68 -1.56
N LYS A 8 -17.47 -8.00 -0.71
CA LYS A 8 -16.14 -7.47 -0.99
C LYS A 8 -15.23 -8.69 -1.05
N ARG A 9 -15.36 -9.46 -2.13
CA ARG A 9 -14.37 -10.43 -2.55
C ARG A 9 -13.03 -9.73 -2.39
N SER A 10 -12.09 -10.37 -1.71
CA SER A 10 -10.71 -9.93 -1.51
C SER A 10 -10.05 -9.74 -2.88
N HIS A 11 -10.42 -8.68 -3.58
CA HIS A 11 -9.84 -8.27 -4.83
C HIS A 11 -8.70 -7.35 -4.44
N GLY A 12 -7.54 -7.61 -5.02
CA GLY A 12 -6.42 -6.69 -4.86
C GLY A 12 -6.84 -5.25 -5.19
N SER A 13 -6.28 -4.29 -4.47
CA SER A 13 -6.51 -2.87 -4.71
C SER A 13 -5.32 -2.28 -5.46
N VAL A 14 -5.60 -1.43 -6.45
CA VAL A 14 -4.57 -0.66 -7.16
C VAL A 14 -4.83 0.81 -6.91
N THR A 15 -3.85 1.49 -6.34
CA THR A 15 -3.90 2.93 -6.07
C THR A 15 -2.66 3.62 -6.63
N TYR A 16 -2.69 4.94 -6.67
CA TYR A 16 -1.60 5.75 -7.20
C TYR A 16 -1.18 6.79 -6.17
N TYR A 17 0.11 6.81 -5.89
CA TYR A 17 0.77 7.83 -5.12
C TYR A 17 1.34 8.90 -6.05
N ASP A 18 0.93 10.13 -5.81
CA ASP A 18 1.55 11.29 -6.41
C ASP A 18 2.67 11.81 -5.49
N ARG A 19 3.91 11.80 -5.98
CA ARG A 19 5.09 12.21 -5.21
C ARG A 19 5.14 13.72 -4.96
N ASP A 20 4.51 14.52 -5.82
CA ASP A 20 4.48 15.98 -5.69
C ASP A 20 3.41 16.43 -4.67
N SER A 21 2.44 15.56 -4.39
CA SER A 21 1.41 15.79 -3.40
C SER A 21 1.95 15.80 -1.97
N ALA A 22 1.32 16.62 -1.11
CA ALA A 22 1.65 16.70 0.32
C ALA A 22 1.26 15.43 1.12
N THR A 23 0.60 14.47 0.49
CA THR A 23 0.17 13.21 1.12
C THR A 23 1.37 12.28 1.31
N ARG A 24 1.44 11.63 2.47
CA ARG A 24 2.49 10.65 2.78
C ARG A 24 2.19 9.30 2.16
N LEU A 25 3.20 8.65 1.60
CA LEU A 25 3.03 7.32 1.01
C LEU A 25 2.56 6.30 2.06
N SER A 26 3.15 6.35 3.27
CA SER A 26 2.77 5.47 4.37
C SER A 26 1.28 5.58 4.72
N MET A 27 0.72 6.80 4.65
CA MET A 27 -0.70 7.06 4.92
C MET A 27 -1.60 6.46 3.84
N ILE A 28 -1.23 6.59 2.56
CA ILE A 28 -1.98 5.99 1.45
C ILE A 28 -1.95 4.46 1.54
N LEU A 29 -0.78 3.90 1.85
CA LEU A 29 -0.63 2.45 2.02
C LEU A 29 -1.48 1.93 3.16
N ALA A 30 -1.49 2.62 4.31
CA ALA A 30 -2.31 2.21 5.45
C ALA A 30 -3.80 2.26 5.12
N HIS A 31 -4.27 3.31 4.45
CA HIS A 31 -5.66 3.39 4.02
C HIS A 31 -6.02 2.30 3.01
N ALA A 32 -5.18 2.08 1.99
CA ALA A 32 -5.42 1.06 0.99
C ALA A 32 -5.38 -0.35 1.59
N LEU A 33 -4.48 -0.59 2.56
CA LEU A 33 -4.42 -1.85 3.29
C LEU A 33 -5.68 -2.06 4.14
N ALA A 34 -6.12 -1.04 4.88
CA ALA A 34 -7.36 -1.09 5.66
C ALA A 34 -8.58 -1.38 4.77
N GLU A 35 -8.64 -0.76 3.59
CA GLU A 35 -9.69 -1.06 2.61
C GLU A 35 -9.63 -2.52 2.13
N VAL A 36 -8.45 -3.08 1.88
CA VAL A 36 -8.34 -4.46 1.40
C VAL A 36 -8.62 -5.50 2.51
N MET A 37 -8.21 -5.19 3.74
CA MET A 37 -8.42 -6.02 4.93
C MET A 37 -9.83 -5.88 5.52
N ASP A 38 -10.60 -4.89 5.07
CA ASP A 38 -11.92 -4.53 5.62
C ASP A 38 -11.87 -4.19 7.12
N VAL A 39 -10.80 -3.50 7.52
CA VAL A 39 -10.58 -2.99 8.88
C VAL A 39 -10.61 -1.47 8.91
N ASP A 40 -10.66 -0.89 10.10
CA ASP A 40 -10.53 0.56 10.27
C ASP A 40 -9.12 1.06 9.91
N ALA A 41 -9.03 2.31 9.49
CA ALA A 41 -7.76 2.93 9.08
C ALA A 41 -6.68 2.84 10.18
N THR A 42 -7.07 2.99 11.45
CA THR A 42 -6.15 2.86 12.59
C THR A 42 -5.55 1.45 12.68
N GLU A 43 -6.34 0.41 12.47
CA GLU A 43 -5.85 -0.98 12.50
C GLU A 43 -4.95 -1.27 11.29
N GLY A 44 -5.30 -0.76 10.10
CA GLY A 44 -4.43 -0.85 8.93
C GLY A 44 -3.10 -0.11 9.09
N GLU A 45 -3.09 1.04 9.78
CA GLU A 45 -1.87 1.76 10.15
C GLU A 45 -1.01 0.93 11.11
N GLU A 46 -1.60 0.34 12.16
CA GLU A 46 -0.87 -0.49 13.13
C GLU A 46 -0.22 -1.71 12.45
N VAL A 47 -0.95 -2.40 11.57
CA VAL A 47 -0.45 -3.57 10.83
C VAL A 47 0.68 -3.18 9.88
N LEU A 48 0.54 -2.07 9.16
CA LEU A 48 1.60 -1.54 8.28
C LEU A 48 2.83 -1.18 9.10
N TYR A 49 2.67 -0.43 10.19
CA TYR A 49 3.78 0.06 11.01
C TYR A 49 4.48 -1.05 11.78
N ALA A 50 3.78 -2.16 12.08
CA ALA A 50 4.38 -3.36 12.64
C ALA A 50 5.32 -4.06 11.64
N SER A 51 5.03 -3.96 10.34
CA SER A 51 5.82 -4.63 9.28
C SER A 51 6.93 -3.75 8.70
N VAL A 52 6.72 -2.44 8.63
CA VAL A 52 7.65 -1.50 8.01
C VAL A 52 7.63 -0.13 8.69
N ASP A 53 8.80 0.49 8.83
CA ASP A 53 8.91 1.84 9.37
C ASP A 53 8.30 2.88 8.39
N PRO A 54 7.26 3.63 8.81
CA PRO A 54 6.59 4.58 7.93
C PRO A 54 7.49 5.72 7.48
N THR A 55 8.43 6.14 8.34
CA THR A 55 9.38 7.22 8.02
C THR A 55 10.36 6.78 6.93
N SER A 56 10.84 5.55 7.00
CA SER A 56 11.73 4.96 6.00
C SER A 56 11.01 4.76 4.68
N LEU A 57 9.76 4.31 4.70
CA LEU A 57 8.91 4.22 3.50
C LEU A 57 8.75 5.59 2.84
N ASP A 58 8.38 6.61 3.61
CA ASP A 58 8.21 7.99 3.12
C ASP A 58 9.52 8.52 2.52
N ASN A 59 10.65 8.26 3.19
CA ASN A 59 11.97 8.68 2.72
C ASN A 59 12.48 7.88 1.51
N LEU A 60 12.07 6.62 1.35
CA LEU A 60 12.52 5.76 0.25
C LEU A 60 12.03 6.25 -1.12
N PHE A 61 10.88 6.95 -1.11
CA PHE A 61 10.26 7.55 -2.28
C PHE A 61 10.41 9.06 -2.36
N LYS A 62 11.02 9.71 -1.35
CA LYS A 62 11.48 11.09 -1.54
C LYS A 62 12.52 11.15 -2.64
N ASN A 63 12.50 12.25 -3.40
CA ASN A 63 13.54 12.53 -4.38
C ASN A 63 14.91 12.40 -3.71
N GLN A 64 15.88 11.79 -4.40
CA GLN A 64 17.25 11.86 -3.92
C GLN A 64 17.64 13.33 -3.75
N PHE A 65 18.54 13.61 -2.81
CA PHE A 65 19.02 14.96 -2.50
C PHE A 65 19.55 15.73 -3.73
N ASP A 66 19.84 15.01 -4.81
CA ASP A 66 20.32 15.49 -6.11
C ASP A 66 19.19 15.83 -7.12
N GLY A 67 17.90 15.68 -6.73
CA GLY A 67 16.75 15.96 -7.61
C GLY A 67 16.46 14.88 -8.66
N THR A 68 17.31 13.86 -8.77
CA THR A 68 17.05 12.69 -9.61
C THR A 68 15.99 11.80 -8.96
N ALA A 69 14.86 11.63 -9.65
CA ALA A 69 13.90 10.59 -9.32
C ALA A 69 14.61 9.23 -9.37
N ARG A 70 14.38 8.35 -8.39
CA ARG A 70 14.75 6.93 -8.49
C ARG A 70 13.87 6.26 -9.54
N ASP A 71 13.98 6.60 -10.81
CA ASP A 71 12.96 6.31 -11.82
C ASP A 71 12.80 4.80 -12.13
N GLN A 72 13.79 3.99 -11.78
CA GLN A 72 13.74 2.54 -11.95
C GLN A 72 13.85 1.81 -10.62
N GLY A 73 12.70 1.40 -10.09
CA GLY A 73 12.62 0.53 -8.92
C GLY A 73 11.19 0.28 -8.50
N HIS A 74 10.90 -0.92 -8.02
CA HIS A 74 9.71 -1.23 -7.25
C HIS A 74 10.15 -1.88 -5.95
N ILE A 75 9.44 -1.57 -4.86
CA ILE A 75 9.59 -2.27 -3.59
C ILE A 75 8.43 -3.24 -3.47
N THR A 76 8.76 -4.46 -3.11
CA THR A 76 7.77 -5.48 -2.77
C THR A 76 7.85 -5.71 -1.29
N LEU A 77 6.71 -5.62 -0.62
CA LEU A 77 6.58 -5.71 0.82
C LEU A 77 5.41 -6.61 1.14
N THR A 78 5.65 -7.65 1.93
CA THR A 78 4.60 -8.54 2.40
C THR A 78 4.20 -8.09 3.79
N VAL A 79 2.92 -7.81 3.97
CA VAL A 79 2.32 -7.42 5.24
C VAL A 79 1.20 -8.41 5.51
N ASP A 80 1.38 -9.23 6.55
CA ASP A 80 0.47 -10.33 6.86
C ASP A 80 0.28 -11.27 5.64
N GLU A 81 -0.94 -11.52 5.18
CA GLU A 81 -1.24 -12.29 3.97
C GLU A 81 -1.36 -11.42 2.70
N TYR A 82 -0.89 -10.18 2.71
CA TYR A 82 -1.02 -9.25 1.58
C TYR A 82 0.35 -8.85 1.01
N LEU A 83 0.47 -8.97 -0.31
CA LEU A 83 1.62 -8.51 -1.06
C LEU A 83 1.37 -7.08 -1.55
N MET A 84 2.23 -6.15 -1.14
CA MET A 84 2.24 -4.77 -1.63
C MET A 84 3.42 -4.53 -2.55
N ILE A 85 3.14 -4.06 -3.76
CA ILE A 85 4.12 -3.67 -4.76
C ILE A 85 3.99 -2.17 -4.99
N VAL A 86 5.03 -1.43 -4.63
CA VAL A 86 5.09 0.02 -4.82
C VAL A 86 6.16 0.34 -5.85
N SER A 87 5.72 0.83 -7.00
CA SER A 87 6.59 1.27 -8.09
C SER A 87 7.01 2.72 -7.89
N SER A 88 8.23 3.06 -8.26
CA SER A 88 8.72 4.45 -8.19
C SER A 88 7.90 5.43 -9.02
N GLY A 89 7.24 4.95 -10.08
CA GLY A 89 6.27 5.71 -10.87
C GLY A 89 4.95 6.00 -10.15
N GLY A 90 4.82 5.69 -8.85
CA GLY A 90 3.65 6.00 -8.03
C GLY A 90 2.58 4.91 -8.01
N ARG A 91 2.69 3.87 -8.84
CA ARG A 91 1.70 2.77 -8.81
C ARG A 91 1.89 1.89 -7.59
N ILE A 92 0.82 1.71 -6.82
CA ILE A 92 0.73 0.84 -5.66
C ILE A 92 -0.25 -0.27 -5.99
N GLU A 93 0.16 -1.52 -5.79
CA GLU A 93 -0.70 -2.69 -5.93
C GLU A 93 -0.69 -3.47 -4.64
N ILE A 94 -1.86 -3.80 -4.13
CA ILE A 94 -2.05 -4.65 -2.96
C ILE A 94 -2.80 -5.87 -3.44
N THR A 95 -2.21 -7.05 -3.33
CA THR A 95 -2.86 -8.30 -3.71
C THR A 95 -2.84 -9.25 -2.52
N PRO A 96 -3.97 -9.91 -2.18
CA PRO A 96 -3.91 -11.02 -1.25
C PRO A 96 -2.95 -12.07 -1.81
N GLN A 97 -1.98 -12.46 -1.00
CA GLN A 97 -1.15 -13.61 -1.27
C GLN A 97 -2.03 -14.82 -1.00
N ASN A 98 -2.80 -15.26 -2.01
CA ASN A 98 -3.32 -16.62 -2.00
C ASN A 98 -2.09 -17.52 -2.00
N ASN A 99 -1.63 -17.93 -0.82
CA ASN A 99 -0.94 -19.19 -0.69
C ASN A 99 -1.96 -20.22 -1.15
N SER A 100 -1.91 -20.53 -2.44
CA SER A 100 -2.52 -21.72 -3.00
C SER A 100 -1.81 -22.88 -2.30
N GLU A 101 -2.31 -23.28 -1.14
CA GLU A 101 -2.02 -24.58 -0.57
C GLU A 101 -2.55 -25.61 -1.59
N GLU A 102 -1.62 -26.19 -2.38
CA GLU A 102 -1.84 -27.42 -3.14
C GLU A 102 -2.06 -28.62 -2.21
#